data_AF-G5QFV1-F1
#
_entry.id   AF-G5QFV1-F1
#
_cell.length_a   1.000
_cell.length_b   1.000
_cell.length_c   1.000
_cell.angle_alpha   90.00
_cell.angle_beta   90.00
_cell.angle_gamma   90.00
#
_symmetry.space_group_name_H-M   'P 1'
#
loop_
_entity.id
_entity.type
_entity.pdbx_description
1 polymer ?
#
loop_
_entity_poly.entity_id
_entity_poly.type
_entity_poly.pdbx_seq_one_letter_code
_entity_poly.pdbx_strand_id
1 'polypeptide(L)'
;TMRSETLAMIVDGKHHKGDVFATARIAGIQAAKRTWELIPLCHPLLLSKVEIQLQAEPEHNRVRIESLCRLTGKTGVEMEALTAASVAALTIYDMCKAVQKDMVIGPVRLLAKSGGKSGDFKVDAHD
;
A
#
# COMPACT_ATOMS: atom_id res chain seq x y z
N THR A 1 -7.32 3.18 -10.07
CA THR A 1 -8.11 4.38 -10.44
C THR A 1 -9.55 4.20 -9.99
N MET A 2 -10.28 5.31 -9.87
CA MET A 2 -11.70 5.37 -9.49
C MET A 2 -12.36 6.53 -10.25
N ARG A 3 -13.67 6.73 -10.12
CA ARG A 3 -14.38 7.91 -10.62
C ARG A 3 -14.07 9.13 -9.77
N SER A 4 -14.16 10.32 -10.37
CA SER A 4 -13.98 11.61 -9.70
C SER A 4 -14.85 11.75 -8.45
N GLU A 5 -16.12 11.31 -8.51
CA GLU A 5 -17.05 11.42 -7.39
C GLU A 5 -16.64 10.51 -6.23
N THR A 6 -16.10 9.33 -6.55
CA THR A 6 -15.62 8.37 -5.54
C THR A 6 -14.38 8.91 -4.83
N LEU A 7 -13.46 9.54 -5.57
CA LEU A 7 -12.30 10.19 -4.98
C LEU A 7 -12.67 11.42 -4.13
N ALA A 8 -13.61 12.25 -4.61
CA ALA A 8 -14.10 13.42 -3.88
C ALA A 8 -14.69 13.02 -2.51
N MET A 9 -15.44 11.92 -2.44
CA MET A 9 -15.96 11.40 -1.17
C MET A 9 -14.87 11.01 -0.16
N ILE A 10 -13.73 10.52 -0.65
CA ILE A 10 -12.57 10.22 0.20
C ILE A 10 -11.96 11.51 0.74
N VAL A 11 -11.72 12.50 -0.12
CA VAL A 11 -11.09 13.79 0.23
C VAL A 11 -11.96 14.58 1.19
N ASP A 12 -13.28 14.60 0.96
CA ASP A 12 -14.25 15.32 1.77
C ASP A 12 -14.48 14.69 3.15
N GLY A 13 -14.00 13.46 3.39
CA GLY A 13 -14.25 12.71 4.63
C GLY A 13 -15.72 12.32 4.85
N LYS A 14 -16.57 12.41 3.82
CA LYS A 14 -18.03 12.18 3.90
C LYS A 14 -18.42 10.71 3.74
N HIS A 15 -17.47 9.78 3.84
CA HIS A 15 -17.75 8.37 3.66
C HIS A 15 -18.44 7.77 4.89
N HIS A 16 -19.59 7.10 4.71
CA HIS A 16 -20.40 6.55 5.80
C HIS A 16 -19.68 5.52 6.69
N LYS A 17 -18.61 4.90 6.17
CA LYS A 17 -17.73 3.98 6.94
C LYS A 17 -16.63 4.69 7.76
N GLY A 18 -16.54 6.01 7.72
CA GLY A 18 -15.51 6.79 8.41
C GLY A 18 -14.29 7.13 7.53
N ASP A 19 -13.17 7.46 8.17
CA ASP A 19 -11.94 7.89 7.50
C ASP A 19 -11.28 6.73 6.74
N VAL A 20 -11.38 6.81 5.41
CA VAL A 20 -10.84 5.84 4.46
C VAL A 20 -9.31 5.77 4.55
N PHE A 21 -8.62 6.90 4.67
CA PHE A 21 -7.16 6.95 4.68
C PHE A 21 -6.60 6.46 6.02
N ALA A 22 -7.19 6.84 7.14
CA ALA A 22 -6.78 6.31 8.44
C ALA A 22 -6.91 4.78 8.49
N THR A 23 -8.04 4.26 8.00
CA THR A 23 -8.31 2.81 7.98
C THR A 23 -7.34 2.06 7.06
N ALA A 24 -7.14 2.55 5.84
CA ALA A 24 -6.19 1.94 4.89
C ALA A 24 -4.74 1.97 5.39
N ARG A 25 -4.34 3.03 6.10
CA ARG A 25 -3.01 3.15 6.71
C ARG A 25 -2.79 2.08 7.79
N ILE A 26 -3.76 1.91 8.68
CA ILE A 26 -3.70 0.89 9.73
C ILE A 26 -3.68 -0.52 9.13
N ALA A 27 -4.51 -0.76 8.11
CA ALA A 27 -4.55 -2.04 7.41
C ALA A 27 -3.21 -2.37 6.73
N GLY A 28 -2.59 -1.41 6.04
CA GLY A 28 -1.26 -1.59 5.44
C GLY A 28 -0.18 -1.89 6.47
N ILE A 29 -0.17 -1.20 7.62
CA ILE A 29 0.80 -1.44 8.70
C ILE A 29 0.63 -2.85 9.30
N GLN A 30 -0.62 -3.28 9.53
CA GLN A 30 -0.88 -4.63 10.03
C GLN A 30 -0.49 -5.69 9.00
N ALA A 31 -0.80 -5.47 7.72
CA ALA A 31 -0.45 -6.37 6.64
C ALA A 31 1.06 -6.58 6.51
N ALA A 32 1.86 -5.50 6.60
CA ALA A 32 3.32 -5.60 6.58
C ALA A 32 3.84 -6.60 7.62
N LYS A 33 3.32 -6.54 8.85
CA LYS A 33 3.73 -7.41 9.97
C LYS A 33 3.25 -8.86 9.85
N ARG A 34 2.25 -9.11 9.01
CA ARG A 34 1.64 -10.43 8.78
C ARG A 34 1.98 -11.01 7.40
N THR A 35 2.95 -10.41 6.70
CA THR A 35 3.36 -10.84 5.35
C THR A 35 3.73 -12.33 5.31
N TRP A 36 4.45 -12.82 6.32
CA TRP A 36 4.86 -14.22 6.44
C TRP A 36 3.69 -15.19 6.68
N GLU A 37 2.55 -14.72 7.20
CA GLU A 37 1.33 -15.52 7.32
C GLU A 37 0.60 -15.65 5.97
N LEU A 38 0.83 -14.71 5.05
CA LEU A 38 0.14 -14.63 3.75
C LEU A 38 0.96 -15.25 2.61
N ILE A 39 2.29 -15.06 2.64
CA ILE A 39 3.21 -15.53 1.60
C ILE A 39 3.93 -16.79 2.11
N PRO A 40 3.63 -17.99 1.57
CA PRO A 40 4.01 -19.27 2.19
C PRO A 40 5.49 -19.50 2.50
N LEU A 41 6.40 -18.83 1.79
CA LEU A 41 7.85 -19.00 1.93
C LEU A 41 8.56 -17.74 2.47
N CYS A 42 7.81 -16.73 2.90
CA CYS A 42 8.39 -15.59 3.59
C CYS A 42 8.80 -15.98 5.02
N HIS A 43 9.92 -15.42 5.48
CA HIS A 43 10.38 -15.61 6.85
C HIS A 43 9.58 -14.69 7.79
N PRO A 44 9.35 -15.08 9.05
CA PRO A 44 8.87 -14.14 10.06
C PRO A 44 9.96 -13.10 10.36
N LEU A 45 9.62 -11.81 10.23
CA LEU A 45 10.56 -10.69 10.37
C LEU A 45 10.12 -9.68 11.43
N LEU A 46 11.06 -9.24 12.26
CA LEU A 46 10.86 -8.14 13.19
C LEU A 46 11.14 -6.80 12.49
N LEU A 47 10.09 -6.23 11.91
CA LEU A 47 10.18 -4.91 11.25
C LEU A 47 10.47 -3.81 12.27
N SER A 48 11.50 -3.00 11.99
CA SER A 48 11.85 -1.83 12.81
C SER A 48 11.09 -0.57 12.40
N LYS A 49 10.59 -0.52 11.16
CA LYS A 49 9.79 0.60 10.65
C LYS A 49 8.81 0.13 9.59
N VAL A 50 7.59 0.65 9.66
CA VAL A 50 6.58 0.56 8.60
C VAL A 50 5.93 1.93 8.44
N GLU A 51 5.97 2.48 7.23
CA GLU A 51 5.25 3.70 6.87
C GLU A 51 4.36 3.43 5.66
N ILE A 52 3.16 4.01 5.67
CA ILE A 52 2.20 3.99 4.56
C ILE A 52 1.84 5.43 4.29
N GLN A 53 2.07 5.91 3.08
CA GLN A 53 1.68 7.21 2.58
C GLN A 53 0.53 7.03 1.60
N LEU A 54 -0.51 7.85 1.76
CA LEU A 54 -1.72 7.83 0.95
C LEU A 54 -1.92 9.24 0.43
N GLN A 55 -1.98 9.39 -0.88
CA GLN A 55 -2.11 10.68 -1.55
C GLN A 55 -3.23 10.60 -2.57
N ALA A 56 -4.22 11.49 -2.46
CA ALA A 56 -5.20 11.68 -3.52
C ALA A 56 -4.54 12.43 -4.68
N GLU A 57 -4.78 11.96 -5.91
CA GLU A 57 -4.30 12.55 -7.16
C GLU A 57 -5.53 12.80 -8.06
N PRO A 58 -6.24 13.93 -7.85
CA PRO A 58 -7.48 14.24 -8.56
C PRO A 58 -7.32 14.31 -10.08
N GLU A 59 -6.18 14.81 -10.55
CA GLU A 59 -5.85 14.93 -11.96
C GLU A 59 -5.77 13.56 -12.68
N HIS A 60 -5.58 12.47 -11.93
CA HIS A 60 -5.55 11.10 -12.43
C HIS A 60 -6.71 10.23 -11.90
N ASN A 61 -7.64 10.80 -11.13
CA ASN A 61 -8.68 10.09 -10.40
C ASN A 61 -8.17 8.83 -9.68
N ARG A 62 -7.10 8.97 -8.89
CA ARG A 62 -6.51 7.85 -8.16
C ARG A 62 -6.05 8.24 -6.75
N VAL A 63 -5.80 7.21 -5.95
CA VAL A 63 -5.04 7.34 -4.71
C VAL A 63 -3.70 6.65 -4.95
N ARG A 64 -2.60 7.40 -4.80
CA ARG A 64 -1.25 6.86 -4.80
C ARG A 64 -0.93 6.34 -3.40
N ILE A 65 -0.48 5.09 -3.35
CA ILE A 65 -0.10 4.40 -2.12
C ILE A 65 1.39 4.10 -2.20
N GLU A 66 2.15 4.65 -1.26
CA GLU A 66 3.57 4.35 -1.12
C GLU A 66 3.81 3.74 0.24
N SER A 67 4.57 2.64 0.29
CA SER A 67 4.89 1.95 1.53
C SER A 67 6.40 1.82 1.68
N LEU A 68 6.86 1.93 2.92
CA LEU A 68 8.25 1.76 3.29
C LEU A 68 8.33 0.77 4.45
N CYS A 69 9.09 -0.30 4.27
CA CYS A 69 9.44 -1.23 5.34
C CYS A 69 10.94 -1.20 5.59
N ARG A 70 11.35 -1.38 6.85
CA ARG A 70 12.76 -1.48 7.26
C ARG A 70 12.92 -2.54 8.34
N LEU A 71 14.06 -3.22 8.30
CA LEU A 71 14.55 -4.06 9.40
C LEU A 71 16.08 -4.07 9.42
N THR A 72 16.65 -4.67 10.45
CA THR A 72 18.05 -5.11 10.49
C THR A 72 18.07 -6.62 10.56
N GLY A 73 18.53 -7.31 9.51
CA GLY A 73 18.40 -8.76 9.42
C GLY A 73 19.02 -9.35 8.15
N LYS A 74 18.84 -10.66 7.96
CA LYS A 74 19.52 -11.45 6.91
C LYS A 74 18.78 -11.53 5.58
N THR A 75 17.51 -11.12 5.54
CA THR A 75 16.67 -11.12 4.34
C THR A 75 16.08 -9.74 4.11
N GLY A 76 15.73 -9.45 2.85
CA GLY A 76 15.08 -8.20 2.47
C GLY A 76 13.62 -8.11 2.92
N VAL A 77 13.01 -6.95 2.67
CA VAL A 77 11.63 -6.59 3.05
C VAL A 77 10.77 -6.15 1.85
N GLU A 78 11.13 -6.61 0.65
CA GLU A 78 10.39 -6.32 -0.57
C GLU A 78 8.94 -6.76 -0.43
N MET A 79 8.72 -7.95 0.13
CA MET A 79 7.39 -8.54 0.28
C MET A 79 6.55 -7.80 1.32
N GLU A 80 7.15 -7.33 2.41
CA GLU A 80 6.45 -6.56 3.44
C GLU A 80 5.95 -5.22 2.89
N ALA A 81 6.76 -4.54 2.08
CA ALA A 81 6.35 -3.31 1.41
C ALA A 81 5.21 -3.59 0.40
N LEU A 82 5.39 -4.55 -0.51
CA LEU A 82 4.39 -4.87 -1.53
C LEU A 82 3.05 -5.32 -0.92
N THR A 83 3.10 -6.12 0.14
CA THR A 83 1.92 -6.59 0.86
C THR A 83 1.21 -5.43 1.55
N ALA A 84 1.95 -4.53 2.20
CA ALA A 84 1.38 -3.36 2.85
C ALA A 84 0.63 -2.44 1.88
N ALA A 85 1.25 -2.14 0.72
CA ALA A 85 0.62 -1.34 -0.33
C ALA A 85 -0.64 -2.03 -0.89
N SER A 86 -0.56 -3.34 -1.12
CA SER A 86 -1.68 -4.13 -1.66
C SER A 86 -2.88 -4.15 -0.71
N VAL A 87 -2.65 -4.41 0.58
CA VAL A 87 -3.75 -4.45 1.55
C VAL A 87 -4.31 -3.06 1.82
N ALA A 88 -3.49 -2.01 1.82
CA ALA A 88 -3.99 -0.64 1.86
C ALA A 88 -4.91 -0.34 0.65
N ALA A 89 -4.54 -0.76 -0.56
CA ALA A 89 -5.37 -0.62 -1.76
C ALA A 89 -6.69 -1.41 -1.65
N LEU A 90 -6.62 -2.67 -1.22
CA LEU A 90 -7.80 -3.51 -0.98
C LEU A 90 -8.73 -2.90 0.08
N THR A 91 -8.16 -2.24 1.09
CA THR A 91 -8.94 -1.55 2.13
C THR A 91 -9.65 -0.33 1.58
N ILE A 92 -8.99 0.50 0.77
CA ILE A 92 -9.65 1.61 0.07
C ILE A 92 -10.79 1.08 -0.81
N TYR A 93 -10.54 -0.01 -1.54
CA TYR A 93 -11.58 -0.66 -2.33
C TYR A 93 -12.76 -1.10 -1.45
N ASP A 94 -12.51 -1.80 -0.34
CA ASP A 94 -13.58 -2.24 0.58
C ASP A 94 -14.43 -1.09 1.10
N MET A 95 -13.75 0.01 1.44
CA MET A 95 -14.39 1.21 1.94
C MET A 95 -15.29 1.82 0.86
N CYS A 96 -14.82 1.94 -0.39
CA CYS A 96 -15.52 2.68 -1.44
C CYS A 96 -16.41 1.82 -2.37
N LYS A 97 -16.36 0.47 -2.30
CA LYS A 97 -17.06 -0.44 -3.24
C LYS A 97 -18.59 -0.29 -3.29
N ALA A 98 -19.19 0.32 -2.26
CA ALA A 98 -20.62 0.61 -2.24
C ALA A 98 -20.99 1.72 -3.23
N VAL A 99 -20.06 2.65 -3.49
CA VAL A 99 -20.22 3.78 -4.41
C VAL A 99 -19.81 3.38 -5.82
N GLN A 100 -18.72 2.62 -5.97
CA GLN A 100 -18.19 2.21 -7.26
C GLN A 100 -17.61 0.80 -7.20
N LYS A 101 -18.08 -0.11 -8.06
CA LYS A 101 -17.62 -1.52 -8.08
C LYS A 101 -16.55 -1.81 -9.14
N ASP A 102 -16.38 -0.95 -10.13
CA ASP A 102 -15.42 -1.09 -11.23
C ASP A 102 -14.11 -0.31 -10.97
N MET A 103 -13.78 -0.07 -9.69
CA MET A 103 -12.47 0.50 -9.32
C MET A 103 -11.35 -0.48 -9.69
N VAL A 104 -10.20 0.07 -10.10
CA VAL A 104 -9.03 -0.73 -10.49
C VAL A 104 -7.90 -0.52 -9.48
N ILE A 105 -7.34 -1.60 -8.94
CA ILE A 105 -6.12 -1.58 -8.14
C ILE A 105 -4.94 -1.84 -9.07
N GLY A 106 -3.96 -0.93 -9.07
CA GLY A 106 -2.69 -1.11 -9.75
C GLY A 106 -2.17 0.13 -10.49
N PRO A 107 -0.92 0.06 -10.98
CA PRO A 107 0.02 -1.05 -10.78
C PRO A 107 0.53 -1.14 -9.33
N VAL A 108 0.96 -2.33 -8.91
CA VAL A 108 1.69 -2.55 -7.63
C VAL A 108 3.11 -2.96 -7.97
N ARG A 109 4.10 -2.19 -7.52
CA ARG A 109 5.51 -2.40 -7.87
C ARG A 109 6.46 -1.96 -6.78
N LEU A 110 7.68 -2.49 -6.82
CA LEU A 110 8.78 -2.09 -5.93
C LEU A 110 9.47 -0.85 -6.52
N LEU A 111 9.64 0.20 -5.71
CA LEU A 111 10.32 1.44 -6.15
C LEU A 111 11.82 1.42 -5.87
N ALA A 112 12.20 0.91 -4.69
CA ALA A 112 13.59 0.81 -4.28
C ALA A 112 13.76 -0.28 -3.22
N LYS A 113 14.98 -0.81 -3.12
CA LYS A 113 15.45 -1.70 -2.06
C LYS A 113 16.90 -1.35 -1.78
N SER A 114 17.28 -1.31 -0.51
CA SER A 114 18.67 -1.12 -0.10
C SER A 114 19.15 -2.27 0.78
N GLY A 115 20.42 -2.67 0.61
CA GLY A 115 21.08 -3.69 1.40
C GLY A 115 20.87 -5.14 0.93
N GLY A 116 21.57 -6.07 1.58
CA GLY A 116 21.65 -7.47 1.17
C GLY A 116 22.70 -7.72 0.09
N LYS A 117 22.97 -9.01 -0.18
CA LYS A 117 24.04 -9.42 -1.12
C LYS A 117 23.79 -8.99 -2.57
N SER A 118 22.52 -8.82 -2.96
CA SER A 118 22.12 -8.40 -4.31
C SER A 118 22.43 -6.93 -4.61
N GLY A 119 22.83 -6.14 -3.60
CA GLY A 119 22.98 -4.70 -3.73
C GLY A 119 21.65 -3.96 -3.75
N ASP A 120 21.77 -2.65 -3.97
CA ASP A 120 20.65 -1.72 -4.00
C ASP A 120 19.93 -1.77 -5.35
N PHE A 121 18.60 -1.67 -5.30
CA PHE A 121 17.74 -1.55 -6.46
C PHE A 121 16.98 -0.22 -6.37
N LYS A 122 16.82 0.43 -7.52
CA LYS A 122 15.92 1.56 -7.71
C LYS A 122 15.30 1.43 -9.08
N VAL A 123 13.98 1.58 -9.16
CA VAL A 123 13.26 1.48 -10.43
C VAL A 123 13.53 2.70 -11.30
N ASP A 124 13.60 2.50 -12.61
CA ASP A 124 13.76 3.59 -13.56
C ASP A 124 12.52 4.49 -13.59
N ALA A 125 12.75 5.78 -13.83
CA ALA A 125 11.69 6.81 -13.81
C ALA A 125 10.72 6.73 -15.00
N HIS A 126 10.92 5.81 -15.94
CA HIS A 126 10.18 5.70 -17.19
C HIS A 126 9.07 4.63 -17.20
N ASP A 127 8.79 4.01 -16.05
CA ASP A 127 7.70 3.04 -15.84
C ASP A 127 6.60 3.56 -14.91
#